data_AF-A0A229S5L9-F1
#
_entry.id   AF-A0A229S5L9-F1
#
_cell.length_a   1.000
_cell.length_b   1.000
_cell.length_c   1.000
_cell.angle_alpha   90.00
_cell.angle_beta   90.00
_cell.angle_gamma   90.00
#
_symmetry.space_group_name_H-M   'P 1'
#
loop_
_entity.id
_entity.type
_entity.pdbx_description
1 polymer ?
#
loop_
_entity_poly.entity_id
_entity_poly.type
_entity_poly.pdbx_seq_one_letter_code
_entity_poly.pdbx_strand_id
1 'polypeptide(L)'
;MSTNFDTEAIKASAEKIGKIMDDMSAFQALKTQWPNAGKFETAVWLEHIIDDRRNGVVAHGEHLQTVLHDLRATLISIADGFKNTDDDNAKSILQSIQGLEAKISGEIAQFDQQTEAAQQNTAGQATPDDGDGYNDPAQSQSV
;
A
#
# COMPACT_ATOMS: atom_id res chain seq x y z
N MET A 1 -10.79 -11.17 -14.53
CA MET A 1 -9.77 -11.68 -13.61
C MET A 1 -9.79 -10.74 -12.41
N SER A 2 -10.25 -11.20 -11.25
CA SER A 2 -10.28 -10.40 -10.01
C SER A 2 -9.05 -10.83 -9.21
N THR A 3 -8.12 -9.89 -9.00
CA THR A 3 -6.94 -10.14 -8.18
C THR A 3 -7.31 -9.71 -6.76
N ASN A 4 -7.58 -10.68 -5.88
CA ASN A 4 -7.71 -10.41 -4.46
C ASN A 4 -6.30 -10.39 -3.86
N PHE A 5 -5.88 -9.25 -3.32
CA PHE A 5 -4.53 -9.04 -2.79
C PHE A 5 -4.60 -8.80 -1.28
N ASP A 6 -4.08 -9.75 -0.51
CA ASP A 6 -4.03 -9.66 0.96
C ASP A 6 -2.65 -9.16 1.41
N THR A 7 -2.55 -7.85 1.62
CA THR A 7 -1.32 -7.18 2.04
C THR A 7 -0.82 -7.72 3.38
N GLU A 8 -1.73 -8.03 4.31
CA GLU A 8 -1.39 -8.45 5.66
C GLU A 8 -0.90 -9.88 5.69
N ALA A 9 -1.52 -10.78 4.92
CA ALA A 9 -1.05 -12.15 4.78
C ALA A 9 0.35 -12.21 4.14
N ILE A 10 0.63 -11.34 3.16
CA ILE A 10 1.97 -11.26 2.53
C ILE A 10 3.00 -10.75 3.52
N LYS A 11 2.71 -9.65 4.25
CA LYS A 11 3.60 -9.13 5.30
C LYS A 11 3.86 -10.16 6.39
N ALA A 12 2.83 -10.84 6.87
CA ALA A 12 2.97 -11.89 7.87
C ALA A 12 3.84 -13.07 7.37
N SER A 13 3.71 -13.44 6.09
CA SER A 13 4.54 -14.48 5.48
C SER A 13 5.99 -14.02 5.31
N ALA A 14 6.21 -12.77 4.88
CA ALA A 14 7.53 -12.16 4.77
C ALA A 14 8.25 -12.14 6.12
N GLU A 15 7.56 -11.76 7.19
CA GLU A 15 8.08 -11.78 8.56
C GLU A 15 8.51 -13.19 8.99
N LYS A 16 7.69 -14.21 8.70
CA LYS A 16 8.04 -15.60 9.02
C LYS A 16 9.28 -16.06 8.26
N ILE A 17 9.37 -15.73 6.97
CA ILE A 17 10.52 -16.09 6.11
C ILE A 17 11.80 -15.45 6.62
N GLY A 18 11.78 -14.14 6.90
CA GLY A 18 12.97 -13.43 7.37
C GLY A 18 13.49 -13.95 8.71
N LYS A 19 12.60 -14.46 9.58
CA LYS A 19 12.95 -14.97 10.91
C LYS A 19 13.55 -16.37 10.92
N ILE A 20 13.51 -17.11 9.80
CA ILE A 20 14.00 -18.51 9.73
C ILE A 20 15.48 -18.61 10.16
N MET A 21 16.29 -17.62 9.80
CA MET A 21 17.73 -17.60 10.06
C MET A 21 18.14 -16.50 11.05
N ASP A 22 17.23 -16.01 11.88
CA ASP A 22 17.59 -15.01 12.90
C ASP A 22 18.50 -15.63 13.99
N ASP A 23 18.27 -16.90 14.33
CA ASP A 23 19.16 -17.65 15.20
C ASP A 23 20.31 -18.28 14.40
N MET A 24 21.44 -17.57 14.36
CA MET A 24 22.69 -18.05 13.76
C MET A 24 23.61 -18.77 14.74
N SER A 25 23.18 -19.02 15.99
CA SER A 25 24.05 -19.51 17.07
C SER A 25 24.76 -20.82 16.72
N ALA A 26 24.07 -21.76 16.06
CA ALA A 26 24.66 -23.03 15.62
C ALA A 26 25.80 -22.83 14.61
N PHE A 27 25.66 -21.89 13.67
CA PHE A 27 26.71 -21.54 12.72
C PHE A 27 27.87 -20.80 13.41
N GLN A 28 27.57 -19.90 14.35
CA GLN A 28 28.62 -19.19 15.09
C GLN A 28 29.40 -20.12 16.02
N ALA A 29 28.76 -21.14 16.60
CA ALA A 29 29.42 -22.16 17.41
C ALA A 29 30.46 -22.96 16.61
N LEU A 30 30.25 -23.14 15.30
CA LEU A 30 31.25 -23.76 14.43
C LEU A 30 32.52 -22.92 14.36
N LYS A 31 32.45 -21.58 14.42
CA LYS A 31 33.66 -20.73 14.38
C LYS A 31 34.58 -20.90 15.60
N THR A 32 34.07 -21.40 16.72
CA THR A 32 34.76 -21.35 18.02
C THR A 32 35.65 -22.56 18.32
N GLN A 33 35.47 -23.69 17.61
CA GLN A 33 36.23 -24.91 17.85
C GLN A 33 37.27 -25.17 16.75
N TRP A 34 38.53 -25.28 17.17
CA TRP A 34 39.63 -25.74 16.33
C TRP A 34 40.01 -27.16 16.74
N PRO A 35 39.86 -28.17 15.85
CA PRO A 35 40.36 -29.50 16.15
C PRO A 35 41.89 -29.46 16.19
N ASN A 36 42.48 -30.09 17.20
CA ASN A 36 43.92 -30.37 17.27
C ASN A 36 44.09 -31.89 17.08
N ALA A 37 44.39 -32.28 15.84
CA ALA A 37 44.62 -33.65 15.42
C ALA A 37 46.09 -34.08 15.58
N GLY A 38 46.98 -33.17 15.98
CA GLY A 38 48.41 -33.41 16.18
C GLY A 38 49.30 -32.74 15.12
N LYS A 39 50.61 -32.95 15.21
CA LYS A 39 51.62 -32.22 14.41
C LYS A 39 52.19 -32.97 13.21
N PHE A 40 51.67 -34.16 12.90
CA PHE A 40 52.12 -34.91 11.72
C PHE A 40 51.39 -34.43 10.47
N GLU A 41 52.01 -34.59 9.30
CA GLU A 41 51.54 -34.01 8.04
C GLU A 41 50.06 -34.33 7.74
N THR A 42 49.64 -35.58 7.94
CA THR A 42 48.24 -36.00 7.73
C THR A 42 47.26 -35.33 8.71
N ALA A 43 47.68 -35.05 9.95
CA ALA A 43 46.85 -34.33 10.91
C ALA A 43 46.64 -32.88 10.48
N VAL A 44 47.71 -32.18 10.09
CA VAL A 44 47.65 -30.80 9.60
C VAL A 44 46.79 -30.70 8.34
N TRP A 45 46.94 -31.66 7.41
CA TRP A 45 46.10 -31.74 6.22
C TRP A 45 44.61 -31.92 6.58
N LEU A 46 44.31 -32.80 7.54
CA LEU A 46 42.93 -33.02 7.99
C LEU A 46 42.34 -31.78 8.68
N GLU A 47 43.12 -31.08 9.50
CA GLU A 47 42.72 -29.82 10.14
C GLU A 47 42.35 -28.76 9.10
N HIS A 48 43.16 -28.58 8.05
CA HIS A 48 42.84 -27.64 6.97
C HIS A 48 41.54 -28.00 6.24
N ILE A 49 41.33 -29.28 5.92
CA ILE A 49 40.06 -29.70 5.27
C ILE A 49 38.87 -29.41 6.16
N ILE A 50 38.96 -29.70 7.47
CA ILE A 50 37.87 -29.43 8.40
C ILE A 50 37.63 -27.92 8.51
N ASP A 51 38.70 -27.12 8.55
CA ASP A 51 38.62 -25.66 8.60
C ASP A 51 37.90 -25.08 7.37
N ASP A 52 38.32 -25.48 6.17
CA ASP A 52 37.70 -25.06 4.91
C ASP A 52 36.21 -25.40 4.86
N ARG A 53 35.84 -26.62 5.29
CA ARG A 53 34.45 -27.07 5.28
C ARG A 53 33.60 -26.31 6.30
N ARG A 54 34.14 -26.09 7.49
CA ARG A 54 33.51 -25.32 8.55
C ARG A 54 33.25 -23.89 8.09
N ASN A 55 34.28 -23.23 7.55
CA ASN A 55 34.18 -21.87 7.02
C ASN A 55 33.16 -21.80 5.86
N GLY A 56 33.14 -22.81 4.98
CA GLY A 56 32.16 -22.92 3.91
C GLY A 56 30.71 -23.06 4.39
N VAL A 57 30.46 -23.90 5.40
CA VAL A 57 29.11 -24.07 5.99
C VAL A 57 28.63 -22.79 6.67
N VAL A 58 29.51 -22.13 7.41
CA VAL A 58 29.22 -20.85 8.07
C VAL A 58 28.88 -19.78 7.04
N ALA A 59 29.71 -19.62 6.00
CA ALA A 59 29.47 -18.65 4.94
C ALA A 59 28.15 -18.93 4.20
N HIS A 60 27.82 -20.20 3.98
CA HIS A 60 26.54 -20.57 3.37
C HIS A 60 25.35 -20.20 4.26
N GLY A 61 25.45 -20.41 5.57
CA GLY A 61 24.42 -19.98 6.53
C GLY A 61 24.23 -18.45 6.54
N GLU A 62 25.34 -17.69 6.54
CA GLU A 62 25.31 -16.22 6.47
C GLU A 62 24.69 -15.74 5.14
N HIS A 63 25.03 -16.37 4.02
CA HIS A 63 24.42 -16.06 2.72
C HIS A 63 22.92 -16.35 2.70
N LEU A 64 22.49 -17.49 3.25
CA LEU A 64 21.08 -17.85 3.34
C LEU A 64 20.31 -16.84 4.22
N GLN A 65 20.89 -16.41 5.34
CA GLN A 65 20.29 -15.36 6.19
C GLN A 65 20.04 -14.07 5.39
N THR A 66 21.06 -13.58 4.68
CA THR A 66 20.95 -12.38 3.84
C THR A 66 19.84 -12.53 2.80
N VAL A 67 19.81 -13.64 2.06
CA VAL A 67 18.78 -13.88 1.02
C VAL A 67 17.37 -13.89 1.62
N LEU A 68 17.18 -14.48 2.80
CA LEU A 68 15.86 -14.52 3.44
C LEU A 68 15.43 -13.15 3.98
N HIS A 69 16.38 -12.35 4.47
CA HIS A 69 16.13 -10.95 4.86
C HIS A 69 15.79 -10.08 3.66
N ASP A 70 16.51 -10.23 2.54
CA ASP A 70 16.21 -9.52 1.29
C ASP A 70 14.86 -9.92 0.71
N LEU A 71 14.52 -11.22 0.78
CA LEU A 71 13.21 -11.72 0.36
C LEU A 71 12.09 -11.13 1.24
N ARG A 72 12.29 -11.04 2.56
CA ARG A 72 11.36 -10.37 3.48
C ARG A 72 11.16 -8.91 3.08
N ALA A 73 12.25 -8.16 2.90
CA ALA A 73 12.19 -6.74 2.53
C ALA A 73 11.46 -6.54 1.20
N THR A 74 11.74 -7.39 0.21
CA THR A 74 11.10 -7.36 -1.11
C THR A 74 9.60 -7.61 -1.01
N LEU A 75 9.17 -8.64 -0.26
CA LEU A 75 7.75 -8.96 -0.09
C LEU A 75 6.99 -7.86 0.64
N ILE A 76 7.59 -7.23 1.66
CA ILE A 76 7.00 -6.08 2.36
C ILE A 76 6.86 -4.90 1.39
N SER A 77 7.89 -4.59 0.61
CA SER A 77 7.87 -3.52 -0.39
C SER A 77 6.77 -3.73 -1.44
N ILE A 78 6.60 -4.97 -1.92
CA ILE A 78 5.50 -5.32 -2.84
C ILE A 78 4.15 -5.07 -2.16
N ALA A 79 3.95 -5.53 -0.92
CA ALA A 79 2.70 -5.35 -0.20
C ALA A 79 2.36 -3.86 0.01
N ASP A 80 3.35 -3.05 0.36
CA ASP A 80 3.20 -1.60 0.49
C ASP A 80 2.89 -0.93 -0.85
N GLY A 81 3.54 -1.37 -1.93
CA GLY A 81 3.27 -0.87 -3.29
C GLY A 81 1.83 -1.11 -3.73
N PHE A 82 1.28 -2.29 -3.48
CA PHE A 82 -0.13 -2.58 -3.75
C PHE A 82 -1.08 -1.73 -2.90
N LYS A 83 -0.80 -1.62 -1.59
CA LYS A 83 -1.62 -0.79 -0.69
C LYS A 83 -1.65 0.67 -1.14
N ASN A 84 -0.49 1.25 -1.45
CA ASN A 84 -0.40 2.64 -1.89
C ASN A 84 -1.15 2.86 -3.20
N THR A 85 -1.04 1.92 -4.15
CA THR A 85 -1.76 1.99 -5.42
C THR A 85 -3.27 1.94 -5.21
N ASP A 86 -3.75 1.08 -4.32
CA ASP A 86 -5.18 0.99 -3.97
C ASP A 86 -5.68 2.27 -3.29
N ASP A 87 -4.92 2.80 -2.33
CA ASP A 87 -5.23 4.06 -1.64
C ASP A 87 -5.27 5.24 -2.62
N ASP A 88 -4.37 5.30 -3.59
CA ASP A 88 -4.34 6.35 -4.62
C ASP A 88 -5.49 6.21 -5.63
N ASN A 89 -5.81 4.98 -6.05
CA ASN A 89 -6.99 4.72 -6.88
C ASN A 89 -8.28 5.14 -6.17
N ALA A 90 -8.43 4.82 -4.88
CA ALA A 90 -9.58 5.21 -4.08
C ALA A 90 -9.73 6.75 -4.00
N LYS A 91 -8.62 7.48 -3.81
CA LYS A 91 -8.63 8.96 -3.84
C LYS A 91 -9.05 9.50 -5.20
N SER A 92 -8.53 8.97 -6.30
CA SER A 92 -8.90 9.43 -7.65
C SER A 92 -10.37 9.17 -7.98
N ILE A 93 -10.92 8.03 -7.54
CA ILE A 93 -12.35 7.73 -7.65
C ILE A 93 -13.18 8.73 -6.86
N LEU A 94 -12.80 9.01 -5.60
CA LEU A 94 -13.49 9.99 -4.76
C LEU A 94 -13.50 11.39 -5.40
N GLN A 95 -12.36 11.83 -5.93
CA GLN A 95 -12.26 13.11 -6.64
C GLN A 95 -13.16 13.15 -7.88
N SER A 96 -13.26 12.05 -8.62
CA SER A 96 -14.14 11.95 -9.79
C SER A 96 -15.62 12.04 -9.40
N ILE A 97 -16.00 11.41 -8.29
CA ILE A 97 -17.37 11.48 -7.73
C ILE A 97 -17.69 12.91 -7.28
N GLN A 98 -16.78 13.56 -6.55
CA GLN A 98 -16.95 14.96 -6.12
C GLN A 98 -17.07 15.91 -7.31
N GLY A 99 -16.27 15.70 -8.36
CA GLY A 99 -16.36 16.47 -9.60
C GLY A 99 -17.70 16.27 -10.32
N LEU A 100 -18.22 15.03 -10.33
CA LEU A 100 -19.54 14.73 -10.89
C LEU A 100 -20.66 15.41 -10.09
N GLU A 101 -20.61 15.37 -8.77
CA GLU A 101 -21.59 16.01 -7.89
C GLU A 101 -21.62 17.54 -8.08
N ALA A 102 -20.44 18.17 -8.17
CA ALA A 102 -20.31 19.59 -8.44
C ALA A 102 -20.88 19.94 -9.82
N LYS A 103 -20.61 19.10 -10.84
CA LYS A 103 -21.14 19.30 -12.19
C LYS A 103 -22.67 19.18 -12.21
N ILE A 104 -23.24 18.14 -11.61
CA ILE A 104 -24.70 17.94 -11.53
C ILE A 104 -25.36 19.13 -10.83
N SER A 105 -24.82 19.56 -9.68
CA SER A 105 -25.35 20.71 -8.96
C SER A 105 -25.32 21.99 -9.79
N GLY A 106 -24.25 22.22 -10.56
CA GLY A 106 -24.14 23.35 -11.47
C GLY A 106 -25.11 23.28 -12.66
N GLU A 107 -25.28 22.09 -13.25
CA GLU A 107 -26.24 21.87 -14.35
C GLU A 107 -27.68 22.07 -13.88
N ILE A 108 -28.04 21.65 -12.66
CA ILE A 108 -29.35 21.88 -12.05
C ILE A 108 -29.59 23.38 -11.86
N ALA A 109 -28.67 24.09 -11.20
CA ALA A 109 -28.81 25.53 -10.98
C ALA A 109 -28.94 26.31 -12.32
N GLN A 110 -28.18 25.91 -13.34
CA GLN A 110 -28.31 26.50 -14.67
C GLN A 110 -29.66 26.19 -15.32
N PHE A 111 -30.17 24.97 -15.15
CA PHE A 111 -31.49 24.58 -15.65
C PHE A 111 -32.63 25.35 -14.96
N ASP A 112 -32.53 25.55 -13.64
CA ASP A 112 -33.49 26.30 -12.85
C ASP A 112 -33.53 27.77 -13.30
N GLN A 113 -32.37 28.42 -13.43
CA GLN A 113 -32.26 29.78 -13.98
C GLN A 113 -32.80 29.91 -15.41
N GLN A 114 -32.53 28.94 -16.28
CA GLN A 114 -33.08 28.92 -17.64
C GLN A 114 -34.61 28.77 -17.64
N THR A 115 -35.13 27.98 -16.70
CA THR A 115 -36.57 27.77 -16.53
C THR A 115 -37.25 29.05 -16.06
N GLU A 116 -36.71 29.73 -15.05
CA GLU A 116 -37.19 31.05 -14.60
C GLU A 116 -37.18 32.08 -15.73
N ALA A 117 -36.09 32.16 -16.51
CA ALA A 117 -35.97 33.10 -17.62
C ALA A 117 -36.99 32.84 -18.75
N ALA A 118 -37.36 31.56 -18.96
CA ALA A 118 -38.35 31.17 -19.97
C ALA A 118 -39.80 31.32 -19.47
N GLN A 119 -40.04 31.17 -18.16
CA GLN A 119 -41.37 31.28 -17.57
C GLN A 119 -41.78 32.75 -17.36
N GLN A 120 -42.78 33.22 -18.10
CA GLN A 120 -43.37 34.56 -17.92
C GLN A 120 -44.54 34.56 -16.92
N ASN A 121 -44.36 33.98 -15.72
CA ASN A 121 -45.37 34.10 -14.67
C ASN A 121 -45.42 35.57 -14.18
N THR A 122 -46.44 36.29 -14.63
CA THR A 122 -46.54 37.76 -14.58
C THR A 122 -47.52 38.23 -13.50
N ALA A 123 -47.30 37.83 -12.24
CA ALA A 123 -48.08 38.31 -11.11
C ALA A 123 -47.18 38.76 -9.94
N GLY A 124 -46.75 40.02 -9.96
CA GLY A 124 -46.02 40.68 -8.87
C GLY A 124 -44.59 41.10 -9.23
N GLN A 125 -43.98 41.92 -8.36
CA GLN A 125 -42.56 42.31 -8.48
C GLN A 125 -41.69 41.07 -8.29
N ALA A 126 -41.00 40.66 -9.36
CA ALA A 126 -40.14 39.49 -9.39
C ALA A 126 -38.97 39.61 -8.39
N THR A 127 -38.67 38.52 -7.68
CA THR A 127 -37.35 38.23 -7.12
C THR A 127 -36.62 37.33 -8.13
N PRO A 128 -36.03 37.90 -9.19
CA PRO A 128 -35.25 37.09 -10.11
C PRO A 128 -34.05 36.49 -9.36
N ASP A 129 -33.74 35.22 -9.63
CA ASP A 129 -32.46 34.56 -9.29
C ASP A 129 -32.35 33.96 -7.86
N ASP A 130 -33.45 33.45 -7.28
CA ASP A 130 -33.37 32.63 -6.05
C ASP A 130 -33.12 31.13 -6.31
N GLY A 131 -33.28 30.69 -7.56
CA GLY A 131 -32.82 29.40 -8.05
C GLY A 131 -33.74 28.24 -7.71
N ASP A 132 -35.05 28.47 -7.55
CA ASP A 132 -36.04 27.42 -7.32
C ASP A 132 -36.76 26.95 -8.60
N GLY A 133 -36.47 27.59 -9.74
CA GLY A 133 -37.05 27.27 -11.03
C GLY A 133 -38.43 27.92 -11.30
N TYR A 134 -38.92 28.77 -10.40
CA TYR A 134 -40.20 29.46 -10.49
C TYR A 134 -40.07 30.95 -10.17
N ASN A 135 -40.90 31.78 -10.82
CA ASN A 135 -41.06 33.17 -10.40
C ASN A 135 -42.10 33.23 -9.27
N ASP A 136 -41.64 33.46 -8.05
CA ASP A 136 -42.50 33.53 -6.87
C ASP A 136 -43.48 34.73 -6.96
N PRO A 137 -44.80 34.52 -6.76
CA PRO A 137 -45.74 35.63 -6.64
C PRO A 137 -45.49 36.38 -5.34
N ALA A 138 -45.62 37.71 -5.38
CA ALA A 138 -45.47 38.56 -4.20
C ALA A 138 -46.32 38.03 -3.04
N GLN A 139 -45.69 37.74 -1.89
CA GLN A 139 -46.42 37.48 -0.66
C GLN A 139 -47.33 38.68 -0.40
N SER A 140 -48.63 38.50 -0.60
CA SER A 140 -49.62 39.52 -0.31
C SER A 140 -49.50 39.88 1.17
N GLN A 141 -49.02 41.09 1.47
CA GLN A 141 -49.12 41.64 2.82
C GLN A 141 -50.61 41.70 3.16
N SER A 142 -51.05 40.80 4.03
CA SER A 142 -52.37 40.83 4.64
C SER A 142 -52.48 42.09 5.49
N VAL A 143 -53.39 42.98 5.07
CA VAL A 143 -53.82 44.21 5.75
C VAL A 143 -54.51 43.87 7.07
#